data_AF-A0AA38SXT0-F1
#
_entry.id   AF-A0AA38SXT0-F1
#
_cell.length_a   1.000
_cell.length_b   1.000
_cell.length_c   1.000
_cell.angle_alpha   90.00
_cell.angle_beta   90.00
_cell.angle_gamma   90.00
#
_symmetry.space_group_name_H-M   'P 1'
#
loop_
_entity.id
_entity.type
_entity.pdbx_description
1 polymer ?
#
loop_
_entity_poly.entity_id
_entity_poly.type
_entity_poly.pdbx_seq_one_letter_code
_entity_poly.pdbx_strand_id
1 'polypeptide(L)'
;MAILMPRIIQAKQILRRSLSNGSNNTYMTIPKGYFAVYVGKQEKKRFVVPISLLSQREFQELLNQAEEEFGYNHPMGGLTIPCSEDIFTDLASRVGAL
;
A
#
# COMPACT_ATOMS: atom_id res chain seq x y z
N MET A 1 25.23 -35.88 -47.56
CA MET A 1 23.95 -36.10 -46.83
C MET A 1 23.66 -34.83 -46.04
N ALA A 2 22.70 -34.02 -46.48
CA ALA A 2 22.33 -32.77 -45.81
C ALA A 2 20.98 -32.95 -45.11
N ILE A 3 20.93 -32.70 -43.81
CA ILE A 3 19.71 -32.79 -43.00
C ILE A 3 19.05 -31.41 -43.03
N LEU A 4 17.82 -31.37 -43.56
CA LEU A 4 16.98 -30.19 -43.66
C LEU A 4 16.41 -29.87 -42.27
N MET A 5 16.75 -28.71 -41.70
CA MET A 5 16.21 -28.27 -40.42
C MET A 5 14.87 -27.54 -40.65
N PRO A 6 13.73 -28.02 -40.13
CA PRO A 6 12.48 -27.27 -40.23
C PRO A 6 12.53 -26.05 -39.30
N ARG A 7 12.06 -24.92 -39.81
CA ARG A 7 11.96 -23.66 -39.05
C ARG A 7 11.06 -23.87 -37.84
N ILE A 8 11.63 -23.81 -36.64
CA ILE A 8 10.88 -23.80 -35.38
C ILE A 8 10.14 -22.47 -35.31
N ILE A 9 8.85 -22.53 -35.61
CA ILE A 9 7.90 -21.42 -35.52
C ILE A 9 7.56 -21.25 -34.03
N GLN A 10 7.77 -20.04 -33.52
CA GLN A 10 7.21 -19.48 -32.28
C GLN A 10 7.56 -20.16 -30.95
N ALA A 11 8.71 -19.79 -30.38
CA ALA A 11 8.87 -19.74 -28.92
C ALA A 11 8.24 -18.44 -28.38
N LYS A 12 6.90 -18.38 -28.32
CA LYS A 12 6.18 -17.42 -27.48
C LYS A 12 5.42 -18.25 -26.44
N GLN A 13 5.43 -17.80 -25.19
CA GLN A 13 4.63 -18.28 -24.04
C GLN A 13 5.34 -19.08 -22.91
N ILE A 14 6.68 -19.08 -22.81
CA ILE A 14 7.38 -19.51 -21.57
C ILE A 14 7.61 -18.30 -20.64
N LEU A 15 6.55 -17.52 -20.37
CA LEU A 15 6.53 -16.47 -19.33
C LEU A 15 5.11 -16.37 -18.74
N ARG A 16 4.48 -17.51 -18.46
CA ARG A 16 3.16 -17.54 -17.78
C ARG A 16 3.07 -18.58 -16.67
N ARG A 17 4.21 -18.92 -16.06
CA ARG A 17 4.22 -19.81 -14.90
C ARG A 17 4.66 -19.03 -13.66
N SER A 18 3.66 -18.74 -12.83
CA SER A 18 3.75 -18.32 -11.42
C SER A 18 3.77 -16.82 -11.11
N LEU A 19 2.65 -16.13 -11.37
CA LEU A 19 2.14 -15.11 -10.44
C LEU A 19 1.07 -15.73 -9.54
N SER A 20 1.42 -16.80 -8.84
CA SER A 20 0.61 -17.36 -7.76
C SER A 20 1.46 -17.35 -6.50
N ASN A 21 1.69 -16.16 -5.96
CA ASN A 21 2.09 -16.07 -4.55
C ASN A 21 0.80 -15.96 -3.73
N GLY A 22 0.18 -17.11 -3.49
CA GLY A 22 -0.86 -17.24 -2.50
C GLY A 22 -0.26 -17.01 -1.12
N SER A 23 -0.47 -15.82 -0.59
CA SER A 23 -0.56 -15.61 0.85
C SER A 23 -1.99 -15.16 1.13
N ASN A 24 -2.82 -16.10 1.57
CA ASN A 24 -4.18 -15.87 2.03
C ASN A 24 -4.15 -15.16 3.40
N ASN A 25 -3.53 -13.99 3.48
CA ASN A 25 -3.71 -13.08 4.59
C ASN A 25 -4.79 -12.08 4.18
N THR A 26 -5.95 -12.14 4.83
CA THR A 26 -7.13 -11.32 4.54
C THR A 26 -6.96 -9.84 4.94
N TYR A 27 -5.75 -9.30 4.84
CA TYR A 27 -5.48 -7.88 4.83
C TYR A 27 -5.33 -7.48 3.37
N MET A 28 -6.47 -7.10 2.77
CA MET A 28 -6.63 -6.54 1.41
C MET A 28 -5.31 -6.05 0.83
N THR A 29 -4.86 -6.74 -0.21
CA THR A 29 -3.53 -6.64 -0.80
C THR A 29 -3.20 -5.18 -1.13
N ILE A 30 -2.44 -4.52 -0.25
CA ILE A 30 -2.03 -3.14 -0.46
C ILE A 30 -1.02 -3.13 -1.61
N PRO A 31 -1.24 -2.35 -2.68
CA PRO A 31 -0.29 -2.27 -3.78
C PRO A 31 1.06 -1.76 -3.28
N LYS A 32 2.14 -2.19 -3.94
CA LYS A 32 3.49 -1.70 -3.61
C LYS A 32 3.54 -0.19 -3.72
N GLY A 33 4.16 0.47 -2.74
CA GLY A 33 4.23 1.93 -2.67
C GLY A 33 3.04 2.59 -1.98
N TYR A 34 2.11 1.81 -1.42
CA TYR A 34 1.00 2.29 -0.59
C TYR A 34 1.07 1.65 0.80
N PHE A 35 0.39 2.27 1.76
CA PHE A 35 0.27 1.78 3.13
C PHE A 35 -1.15 2.03 3.67
N ALA A 36 -1.54 1.28 4.71
CA ALA A 36 -2.83 1.43 5.36
C ALA A 36 -2.73 2.36 6.56
N VAL A 37 -3.65 3.32 6.63
CA VAL A 37 -3.81 4.25 7.74
C VAL A 37 -5.20 4.12 8.31
N TYR A 38 -5.30 4.06 9.63
CA TYR A 38 -6.53 4.08 10.39
C TYR A 38 -6.71 5.46 11.00
N VAL A 39 -7.77 6.15 10.61
CA VAL A 39 -8.06 7.53 11.03
C VAL A 39 -9.36 7.53 11.82
N GLY A 40 -9.39 8.31 12.89
CA GLY A 40 -10.57 8.51 13.73
C GLY A 40 -10.37 8.06 15.18
N LYS A 41 -10.99 8.81 16.11
CA LYS A 41 -10.88 8.58 17.57
C LYS A 41 -11.79 7.47 18.08
N GLN A 42 -13.02 7.39 17.59
CA GLN A 42 -14.02 6.39 18.00
C GLN A 42 -14.22 5.32 16.92
N GLU A 43 -14.45 5.77 15.68
CA GLU A 43 -14.57 4.89 14.52
C GLU A 43 -13.30 5.01 13.69
N LYS A 44 -12.48 3.95 13.69
CA LYS A 44 -11.23 3.90 12.92
C LYS A 44 -11.52 3.47 11.50
N LYS A 45 -11.50 4.42 10.57
CA LYS A 45 -11.68 4.16 9.15
C LYS A 45 -10.34 3.89 8.47
N ARG A 46 -10.32 2.86 7.62
CA ARG A 46 -9.13 2.45 6.88
C ARG A 46 -9.02 3.22 5.56
N PHE A 47 -7.89 3.89 5.38
CA PHE A 47 -7.47 4.52 4.14
C PHE A 47 -6.23 3.81 3.59
N VAL A 48 -6.10 3.74 2.27
CA VAL A 48 -4.90 3.25 1.60
C VAL A 48 -4.30 4.42 0.84
N VAL A 49 -3.14 4.88 1.30
CA VAL A 49 -2.49 6.10 0.79
C VAL A 49 -1.09 5.78 0.25
N PRO A 50 -0.62 6.51 -0.76
CA PRO A 50 0.72 6.34 -1.30
C PRO A 50 1.78 6.75 -0.28
N ILE A 51 2.94 6.10 -0.34
CA ILE A 51 4.08 6.35 0.54
C ILE A 51 4.65 7.78 0.37
N SER A 52 4.34 8.45 -0.73
CA SER A 52 4.67 9.87 -0.96
C SER A 52 4.06 10.78 0.11
N LEU A 53 2.96 10.38 0.75
CA LEU A 53 2.35 11.14 1.83
C LEU A 53 3.30 11.28 3.04
N LEU A 54 4.16 10.30 3.29
CA LEU A 54 5.15 10.34 4.39
C LEU A 54 6.22 11.44 4.21
N SER A 55 6.37 11.96 2.99
CA SER A 55 7.32 13.03 2.69
C SER A 55 6.79 14.43 3.01
N GLN A 56 5.49 14.55 3.29
CA GLN A 56 4.85 15.83 3.61
C GLN A 56 5.08 16.19 5.07
N ARG A 57 5.52 17.43 5.33
CA ARG A 57 5.79 17.91 6.70
C ARG A 57 4.56 17.79 7.60
N GLU A 58 3.38 18.12 7.08
CA GLU A 58 2.12 18.06 7.81
C GLU A 58 1.79 16.62 8.24
N PHE A 59 2.12 15.64 7.39
CA PHE A 59 1.95 14.23 7.73
C PHE A 59 2.97 13.77 8.77
N GLN A 60 4.21 14.27 8.70
CA GLN A 60 5.24 13.97 9.69
C GLN A 60 4.87 14.50 11.09
N GLU A 61 4.25 15.68 11.17
CA GLU A 61 3.73 16.19 12.44
C GLU A 61 2.62 15.29 13.01
N LEU A 62 1.71 14.80 12.16
CA LEU A 62 0.69 13.82 12.56
C LEU A 62 1.29 12.48 13.01
N LEU A 63 2.38 12.04 12.37
CA LEU A 63 3.10 10.83 12.77
C LEU A 63 3.73 10.98 14.16
N ASN A 64 4.35 12.12 14.46
CA ASN A 64 4.91 12.38 15.78
C ASN A 64 3.81 12.37 16.85
N GLN A 65 2.68 13.02 16.59
CA GLN A 65 1.53 12.99 17.51
C GLN A 65 0.98 11.56 17.70
N ALA A 66 0.92 10.79 16.61
CA ALA A 66 0.51 9.39 16.68
C ALA A 66 1.47 8.53 17.49
N GLU A 67 2.78 8.77 17.40
CA GLU A 67 3.79 8.10 18.21
C GLU A 67 3.67 8.48 19.69
N GLU A 68 3.42 9.76 20.02
CA GLU A 68 3.23 10.19 21.41
C GLU A 68 1.99 9.57 22.06
N GLU A 69 0.90 9.39 21.30
CA GLU A 69 -0.37 8.84 21.81
C GLU A 69 -0.43 7.31 21.81
N PHE A 70 0.01 6.67 20.73
CA PHE A 70 -0.12 5.21 20.52
C PHE A 70 1.21 4.45 20.61
N GLY A 71 2.35 5.16 20.62
CA GLY A 71 3.66 4.56 20.44
C GLY A 71 3.75 3.77 19.14
N TYR A 72 4.45 2.64 19.19
CA TYR A 72 4.59 1.70 18.07
C TYR A 72 3.57 0.56 18.10
N ASN A 73 2.67 0.54 19.10
CA ASN A 73 1.75 -0.57 19.28
C ASN A 73 0.43 -0.33 18.51
N HIS A 74 0.39 -0.79 17.27
CA HIS A 74 -0.80 -0.70 16.43
C HIS A 74 -1.45 -2.08 16.25
N PRO A 75 -2.47 -2.45 17.03
CA PRO A 75 -3.07 -3.78 17.01
C PRO A 75 -3.76 -4.12 15.67
N MET A 76 -4.07 -3.12 14.86
CA MET A 76 -4.71 -3.29 13.54
C MET A 76 -3.70 -3.56 12.41
N GLY A 77 -2.40 -3.66 12.73
CA GLY A 77 -1.34 -3.98 11.75
C GLY A 77 -1.05 -2.85 10.74
N GLY A 78 -1.60 -1.66 10.96
CA GLY A 78 -1.36 -0.46 10.15
C GLY A 78 -1.26 0.78 11.03
N LEU A 79 -0.85 1.89 10.45
CA LEU A 79 -0.61 3.14 11.16
C LEU A 79 -1.92 3.72 11.69
N THR A 80 -1.99 4.08 12.98
CA THR A 80 -3.16 4.75 13.56
C THR A 80 -2.86 6.23 13.75
N ILE A 81 -3.68 7.13 13.21
CA ILE A 81 -3.47 8.58 13.33
C ILE A 81 -4.58 9.20 14.19
N PRO A 82 -4.24 9.98 15.23
CA PRO A 82 -5.20 10.64 16.12
C PRO A 82 -5.82 11.91 15.51
N CYS A 83 -6.17 11.90 14.23
CA CYS A 83 -6.83 13.03 13.58
C CYS A 83 -8.29 12.71 13.18
N SER A 84 -9.07 13.76 12.95
CA SER A 84 -10.41 13.64 12.38
C SER A 84 -10.32 13.24 10.90
N GLU A 85 -11.30 12.49 10.42
CA GLU A 85 -11.36 12.08 9.00
C GLU A 85 -11.31 13.28 8.05
N ASP A 86 -11.95 14.40 8.40
CA ASP A 86 -11.99 15.60 7.56
C ASP A 86 -10.59 16.19 7.34
N ILE A 87 -9.79 16.26 8.42
CA ILE A 87 -8.42 16.79 8.38
C ILE A 87 -7.52 15.87 7.55
N PHE A 88 -7.65 14.56 7.74
CA PHE A 88 -6.88 13.61 6.94
C PHE A 88 -7.25 13.67 5.46
N THR A 89 -8.55 13.79 5.15
CA THR A 89 -9.04 13.87 3.77
C THR A 89 -8.58 15.15 3.09
N ASP A 90 -8.62 16.29 3.78
CA ASP A 90 -8.08 17.55 3.28
C ASP A 90 -6.58 17.42 2.96
N LEU A 91 -5.79 16.92 3.92
CA LEU A 91 -4.35 16.73 3.76
C LEU A 91 -4.04 15.77 2.60
N ALA A 92 -4.73 14.63 2.54
CA ALA A 92 -4.52 13.66 1.46
C ALA A 92 -4.97 14.20 0.10
N SER A 93 -6.04 14.99 0.03
CA SER A 93 -6.51 15.61 -1.22
C SER A 93 -5.50 16.62 -1.78
N ARG A 94 -4.87 17.43 -0.91
CA ARG A 94 -3.81 18.39 -1.29
C ARG A 94 -2.60 17.72 -1.93
N VAL A 95 -2.36 16.45 -1.60
CA VAL A 95 -1.22 15.66 -2.05
C VAL A 95 -1.60 14.74 -3.22
N GLY A 96 -2.87 14.74 -3.65
CA GLY A 96 -3.39 13.83 -4.67
C GLY A 96 -3.32 12.35 -4.23
N ALA A 97 -3.39 12.12 -2.93
CA ALA A 97 -3.23 10.82 -2.28
C ALA A 97 -4.55 10.05 -2.13
N LEU A 98 -5.70 10.70 -2.32
CA LEU A 98 -7.06 10.14 -2.32
C LEU A 98 -7.82 10.52 -3.60
#